data_AF-A0A7X5VIV4-F1
#
_entry.id   AF-A0A7X5VIV4-F1
#
_cell.length_a   1.000
_cell.length_b   1.000
_cell.length_c   1.000
_cell.angle_alpha   90.00
_cell.angle_beta   90.00
_cell.angle_gamma   90.00
#
_symmetry.space_group_name_H-M   'P 1'
#
loop_
_entity.id
_entity.type
_entity.pdbx_description
1 polymer ?
#
loop_
_entity_poly.entity_id
_entity_poly.type
_entity_poly.pdbx_seq_one_letter_code
_entity_poly.pdbx_strand_id
1 'polypeptide(L)' 'MRTADGRLVAADLFSADGPRLYAAVVDEPELVVARIPEAERRFMTEIPLTNTGPWPADVREAMRTALAAADSAGR' A
#
# COMPACT_ATOMS: atom_id res chain seq x y z
N MET A 1 -5.50 0.79 -7.31
CA MET A 1 -5.11 0.00 -8.51
C MET A 1 -6.36 -0.42 -9.27
N ARG A 2 -6.28 -0.62 -10.58
CA ARG A 2 -7.36 -1.22 -11.36
C ARG A 2 -6.84 -2.49 -12.02
N THR A 3 -7.66 -3.52 -12.10
CA THR A 3 -7.38 -4.71 -12.90
C THR A 3 -7.43 -4.36 -14.39
N ALA A 4 -6.92 -5.24 -15.24
CA ALA A 4 -6.91 -5.06 -16.70
C ALA A 4 -8.34 -4.94 -17.30
N ASP A 5 -9.37 -5.41 -16.60
CA ASP A 5 -10.79 -5.31 -16.93
C ASP A 5 -11.49 -4.08 -16.30
N GLY A 6 -10.72 -3.17 -15.67
CA GLY A 6 -11.19 -1.86 -15.20
C GLY A 6 -11.85 -1.84 -13.83
N ARG A 7 -12.03 -2.99 -13.17
CA ARG A 7 -12.62 -3.08 -11.82
C ARG A 7 -11.76 -2.36 -10.79
N LEU A 8 -12.41 -1.61 -9.91
CA LEU A 8 -11.76 -0.94 -8.78
C LEU A 8 -11.21 -2.00 -7.81
N VAL A 9 -9.89 -2.00 -7.63
CA VAL A 9 -9.22 -2.77 -6.58
C VAL A 9 -8.89 -1.79 -5.45
N ALA A 10 -9.38 -2.07 -4.25
CA ALA A 10 -8.98 -1.33 -3.06
C ALA A 10 -7.45 -1.41 -2.95
N ALA A 11 -6.79 -0.27 -3.12
CA ALA A 11 -5.40 -0.08 -2.74
C ALA A 11 -5.44 0.68 -1.42
N ASP A 12 -4.69 0.21 -0.45
CA ASP A 12 -4.35 1.04 0.68
C ASP A 12 -3.47 2.19 0.14
N LEU A 13 -4.03 3.40 0.09
CA LEU A 13 -3.35 4.59 -0.40
C LEU A 13 -2.11 4.92 0.46
N PHE A 14 -2.13 4.53 1.75
CA PHE A 14 -0.97 4.64 2.62
C PHE A 14 0.09 3.59 2.29
N SER A 15 -0.25 2.40 1.81
CA SER A 15 0.78 1.44 1.37
C SER A 15 1.39 1.80 0.00
N ALA A 16 0.63 2.50 -0.86
CA ALA A 16 1.08 2.86 -2.20
C ALA A 16 2.02 4.07 -2.24
N ASP A 17 1.77 5.10 -1.41
CA ASP A 17 2.55 6.35 -1.40
C ASP A 17 2.95 6.81 0.02
N GLY A 18 2.62 6.03 1.05
CA GLY A 18 3.00 6.31 2.43
C GLY A 18 4.50 6.52 2.62
N PRO A 19 5.41 5.72 2.04
CA PRO A 19 6.84 5.98 2.18
C PRO A 19 7.26 7.39 1.73
N ARG A 20 6.67 7.91 0.64
CA ARG A 20 6.91 9.31 0.21
C ARG A 20 6.25 10.32 1.15
N LEU A 21 5.04 10.05 1.61
CA LEU A 21 4.34 10.90 2.58
C LEU A 21 5.15 11.01 3.90
N TYR A 22 5.64 9.90 4.43
CA TYR A 22 6.46 9.87 5.64
C TYR A 22 7.86 10.47 5.40
N ALA A 23 8.45 10.31 4.21
CA ALA A 23 9.67 11.03 3.85
C ALA A 23 9.43 12.54 3.84
N ALA A 24 8.31 13.02 3.28
CA ALA A 24 7.96 14.44 3.26
C ALA A 24 7.73 15.01 4.68
N VAL A 25 7.28 14.22 5.66
CA VAL A 25 7.22 14.66 7.07
C VAL A 25 8.61 15.03 7.60
N VAL A 26 9.66 14.33 7.14
CA VAL A 26 11.05 14.55 7.57
C VAL A 26 11.73 15.63 6.72
N ASP A 27 11.62 15.51 5.40
CA ASP A 27 12.40 16.28 4.44
C ASP A 27 11.71 17.62 4.06
N GLU A 28 10.37 17.68 4.10
CA GLU A 28 9.56 18.84 3.67
C GLU A 28 8.35 19.11 4.60
N PRO A 29 8.55 19.31 5.92
CA PRO A 29 7.45 19.38 6.89
C PRO A 29 6.46 20.53 6.62
N GLU A 30 6.93 21.64 6.05
CA GLU A 30 6.09 22.79 5.70
C GLU A 30 5.03 22.46 4.65
N LEU A 31 5.39 21.57 3.71
CA LEU A 31 4.46 21.09 2.69
C LEU A 31 3.35 20.25 3.33
N VAL A 32 3.68 19.43 4.33
CA VAL A 32 2.73 18.61 5.07
C VAL A 32 1.76 19.50 5.86
N VAL A 33 2.27 20.50 6.59
CA VAL A 33 1.44 21.43 7.37
C VAL A 33 0.51 22.26 6.48
N ALA A 34 0.99 22.69 5.30
CA ALA A 34 0.21 23.48 4.35
C ALA A 34 -0.91 22.68 3.67
N ARG A 35 -0.80 21.35 3.60
CA ARG A 35 -1.72 20.48 2.85
C ARG A 35 -2.60 19.59 3.70
N ILE A 36 -2.21 19.32 4.95
CA ILE A 36 -2.94 18.42 5.85
C ILE A 36 -3.35 19.19 7.12
N PRO A 37 -4.66 19.31 7.41
CA PRO A 37 -5.18 19.94 8.63
C PRO A 37 -4.60 19.34 9.91
N GLU A 38 -4.54 20.15 10.97
CA GLU A 38 -3.91 19.75 12.24
C GLU A 38 -4.57 18.53 12.86
N ALA A 39 -5.90 18.52 12.90
CA ALA A 39 -6.69 17.43 13.48
C ALA A 39 -6.48 16.08 12.77
N GLU A 40 -6.01 16.10 11.53
CA GLU A 40 -5.75 14.91 10.70
C GLU A 40 -4.28 14.49 10.79
N ARG A 41 -3.32 15.42 10.69
CA ARG A 41 -1.88 15.09 10.71
C ARG A 41 -1.34 14.67 12.08
N ARG A 42 -2.02 15.02 13.18
CA ARG A 42 -1.61 14.62 14.54
C ARG A 42 -1.51 13.10 14.73
N PHE A 43 -2.24 12.32 13.93
CA PHE A 43 -2.22 10.86 13.96
C PHE A 43 -1.12 10.24 13.10
N MET A 44 -0.40 11.01 12.26
CA MET A 44 0.61 10.47 11.35
C MET A 44 1.76 9.78 12.08
N THR A 45 2.07 10.21 13.31
CA THR A 45 3.10 9.59 14.17
C THR A 45 2.56 8.44 15.02
N GLU A 46 1.25 8.28 15.08
CA GLU A 46 0.57 7.27 15.92
C GLU A 46 0.18 6.01 15.12
N ILE A 47 0.05 6.14 13.79
CA ILE A 47 -0.14 5.01 12.88
C ILE A 47 1.23 4.40 12.60
N PRO A 48 1.50 3.12 12.94
CA PRO A 48 2.71 2.46 12.52
C PRO A 48 2.77 2.49 11.00
N LEU A 49 3.91 2.90 10.43
CA LEU A 49 4.18 2.68 9.01
C LEU A 49 4.25 1.17 8.79
N THR A 50 3.11 0.54 8.52
CA THR A 50 3.04 -0.84 8.04
C THR A 50 3.50 -0.81 6.59
N ASN A 51 4.82 -0.79 6.40
CA ASN A 51 5.43 -1.06 5.12
C ASN A 51 5.20 -2.54 4.79
N THR A 52 4.00 -2.89 4.34
CA THR A 52 3.77 -4.17 3.67
C THR A 52 4.18 -4.00 2.21
N GLY A 53 5.49 -3.87 2.00
CA GLY A 53 6.08 -4.06 0.68
C GLY A 53 5.60 -5.39 0.08
N PRO A 54 5.66 -5.55 -1.26
CA PRO A 54 5.17 -6.78 -1.86
C PRO A 54 5.95 -7.97 -1.29
N TRP A 55 5.26 -9.08 -1.00
CA TRP A 55 5.90 -10.32 -0.57
C TRP A 55 7.12 -10.63 -1.46
N PRO A 56 8.19 -11.24 -0.92
CA PRO A 56 9.33 -11.68 -1.71
C PRO A 56 8.92 -12.37 -3.03
N ALA A 57 9.70 -12.18 -4.09
CA ALA A 57 9.27 -12.56 -5.44
C ALA A 57 8.99 -14.06 -5.59
N ASP A 58 9.75 -14.89 -4.88
CA ASP A 58 9.57 -16.32 -4.71
C ASP A 58 8.26 -16.67 -4.00
N VAL A 59 7.91 -15.96 -2.93
CA VAL A 59 6.63 -16.14 -2.22
C VAL A 59 5.46 -15.78 -3.14
N ARG A 60 5.58 -14.70 -3.92
CA ARG A 60 4.55 -14.33 -4.91
C ARG A 60 4.39 -15.38 -5.99
N GLU A 61 5.49 -16.01 -6.43
CA GLU A 61 5.45 -17.08 -7.42
C GLU A 61 4.84 -18.37 -6.87
N ALA A 62 5.16 -18.71 -5.61
CA ALA A 62 4.54 -19.82 -4.91
C ALA A 62 3.02 -19.61 -4.76
N MET A 63 2.59 -18.39 -4.42
CA MET A 63 1.17 -18.03 -4.35
C MET A 63 0.48 -18.19 -5.72
N ARG A 64 1.09 -17.71 -6.81
CA ARG A 64 0.53 -17.88 -8.17
C ARG A 64 0.39 -19.35 -8.54
N THR A 65 1.40 -20.16 -8.26
CA THR A 65 1.41 -21.59 -8.56
C THR A 65 0.32 -22.33 -7.79
N ALA A 66 0.17 -22.04 -6.49
CA ALA A 66 -0.85 -22.66 -5.65
C ALA A 66 -2.28 -22.33 -6.11
N LEU A 67 -2.53 -21.08 -6.48
CA LEU A 67 -3.83 -20.64 -7.01
C LEU A 67 -4.16 -21.33 -8.34
N ALA A 68 -3.21 -21.40 -9.27
CA ALA A 68 -3.40 -22.07 -10.56
C ALA A 68 -3.70 -23.57 -10.41
N ALA A 69 -3.05 -24.23 -9.44
CA ALA A 69 -3.33 -25.62 -9.11
C ALA A 69 -4.75 -25.80 -8.54
N ALA A 70 -5.18 -24.91 -7.64
CA ALA A 70 -6.54 -24.93 -7.07
C ALA A 70 -7.62 -24.70 -8.14
N ASP A 71 -7.43 -23.74 -9.04
CA ASP A 71 -8.36 -23.46 -10.15
C ASP A 71 -8.49 -24.64 -11.12
N SER A 72 -7.41 -25.43 -11.25
CA SER A 72 -7.39 -26.62 -12.10
C SER A 72 -8.02 -27.84 -11.42
N ALA A 73 -8.09 -27.85 -10.09
CA ALA A 73 -8.70 -28.91 -9.29
C ALA A 73 -10.20 -28.69 -9.02
N GLY A 74 -10.70 -27.46 -9.20
CA GLY A 74 -12.10 -27.07 -8.99
C GLY A 74 -12.98 -27.05 -10.24
N ARG A 75 -12.53 -27.62 -11.37
CA ARG A 75 -13.30 -27.83 -12.60
C ARG A 75 -13.60 -29.31 -12.81
#